data_AF-A0A0A0D107-F1
#
_entry.id   AF-A0A0A0D107-F1
#
_cell.length_a   1.000
_cell.length_b   1.000
_cell.length_c   1.000
_cell.angle_alpha   90.00
_cell.angle_beta   90.00
_cell.angle_gamma   90.00
#
_symmetry.space_group_name_H-M   'P 1'
#
loop_
_entity.id
_entity.type
_entity.pdbx_description
1 polymer ?
#
loop_
_entity_poly.entity_id
_entity_poly.type
_entity_poly.pdbx_seq_one_letter_code
_entity_poly.pdbx_strand_id
1 'polypeptide(L)'
;MQHVQRWSAAALLALLVGTSAGLAQAADAESFNFEGTLGPTRVGMTLVVQDGKIAAPSHYFYQKHLTDIPLTGDAAKGVTLTEPGGGTFALQFKGNGSNGSDPLTFDNSVGLTGTWTGKDGKALPVALDLTGNAGPTAPGERWYQDLTSESDAAFEAKVQGFYTTVMAGDRAGAANFVHFPLTVNVTAKEHLRITSPDQLNAHWDKIFTPAWLKQAGTALPHDLAVIDGMAALGSGLAYFSDKGVETINVSTD
;
A
#
# COMPACT_ATOMS: atom_id res chain seq x y z
N MET A 1 -55.14 22.88 -71.84
CA MET A 1 -55.70 24.06 -71.14
C MET A 1 -55.40 23.87 -69.66
N GLN A 2 -54.28 24.41 -69.15
CA GLN A 2 -54.09 25.77 -68.64
C GLN A 2 -54.24 25.77 -67.09
N HIS A 3 -53.27 26.42 -66.42
CA HIS A 3 -53.23 26.84 -65.01
C HIS A 3 -52.88 25.77 -63.95
N VAL A 4 -52.11 26.03 -62.87
CA VAL A 4 -51.38 27.20 -62.38
C VAL A 4 -50.39 26.72 -61.32
N GLN A 5 -49.24 27.37 -61.29
CA GLN A 5 -48.19 27.34 -60.27
C GLN A 5 -48.72 27.70 -58.88
N ARG A 6 -48.47 26.87 -57.85
CA ARG A 6 -48.53 27.27 -56.44
C ARG A 6 -47.20 26.94 -55.78
N TRP A 7 -46.49 27.99 -55.40
CA TRP A 7 -45.39 27.94 -54.47
C TRP A 7 -45.95 27.67 -53.07
N SER A 8 -45.31 26.79 -52.31
CA SER A 8 -45.46 26.75 -50.86
C SER A 8 -44.11 26.33 -50.29
N ALA A 9 -43.48 27.28 -49.61
CA ALA A 9 -42.25 27.10 -48.87
C ALA A 9 -42.49 26.09 -47.74
N ALA A 10 -41.69 25.02 -47.71
CA ALA A 10 -41.59 24.16 -46.54
C ALA A 10 -40.33 24.56 -45.77
N ALA A 11 -40.55 25.13 -44.60
CA ALA A 11 -39.52 25.58 -43.67
C ALA A 11 -38.71 24.40 -43.13
N LEU A 12 -37.39 24.59 -43.08
CA LEU A 12 -36.46 23.80 -42.29
C LEU A 12 -36.91 23.80 -40.82
N LEU A 13 -37.07 22.62 -40.23
CA LEU A 13 -36.98 22.44 -38.78
C LEU A 13 -36.03 21.28 -38.50
N ALA A 14 -34.73 21.60 -38.45
CA ALA A 14 -33.73 20.67 -37.94
C ALA A 14 -33.86 20.65 -36.41
N LEU A 15 -34.42 19.57 -35.86
CA LEU A 15 -34.33 19.30 -34.43
C LEU A 15 -32.87 18.97 -34.09
N LEU A 16 -32.17 19.95 -33.53
CA LEU A 16 -30.97 19.72 -32.74
C LEU A 16 -31.41 19.06 -31.42
N VAL A 17 -31.41 17.72 -31.39
CA VAL A 17 -31.39 16.98 -30.12
C VAL A 17 -29.98 17.16 -29.57
N GLY A 18 -29.78 18.23 -28.80
CA GLY A 18 -28.60 18.38 -27.96
C GLY A 18 -28.63 17.30 -26.89
N THR A 19 -27.95 16.19 -27.12
CA THR A 19 -27.58 15.29 -26.03
C THR A 19 -26.61 16.05 -25.15
N SER A 20 -27.12 16.61 -24.06
CA SER A 20 -26.30 16.99 -22.92
C SER A 20 -25.72 15.70 -22.36
N ALA A 21 -24.62 15.23 -22.94
CA ALA A 21 -23.72 14.33 -22.23
C ALA A 21 -23.19 15.15 -21.06
N GLY A 22 -23.89 15.07 -19.93
CA GLY A 22 -23.30 15.47 -18.66
C GLY A 22 -22.03 14.64 -18.55
N LEU A 23 -20.88 15.31 -18.67
CA LEU A 23 -19.62 14.75 -18.22
C LEU A 23 -19.86 14.48 -16.74
N ALA A 24 -20.17 13.22 -16.41
CA ALA A 24 -20.07 12.75 -15.04
C ALA A 24 -18.62 12.99 -14.66
N GLN A 25 -18.40 13.96 -13.77
CA GLN A 25 -17.11 14.13 -13.14
C GLN A 25 -16.86 12.81 -12.42
N ALA A 26 -15.89 12.03 -12.91
CA ALA A 26 -15.47 10.83 -12.20
C ALA A 26 -15.09 11.28 -10.78
N ALA A 27 -15.65 10.64 -9.75
CA ALA A 27 -15.20 10.93 -8.41
C ALA A 27 -13.70 10.63 -8.35
N ASP A 28 -12.96 11.56 -7.77
CA ASP A 28 -11.54 11.35 -7.50
C ASP A 28 -11.43 10.13 -6.59
N ALA A 29 -10.51 9.23 -6.93
CA ALA A 29 -10.26 8.05 -6.13
C ALA A 29 -9.36 8.42 -4.94
N GLU A 30 -9.66 7.85 -3.78
CA GLU A 30 -8.95 8.12 -2.53
C GLU A 30 -8.24 6.88 -2.02
N SER A 31 -7.06 7.04 -1.44
CA SER A 31 -6.23 5.94 -0.95
C SER A 31 -6.11 5.98 0.56
N PHE A 32 -6.42 4.85 1.20
CA PHE A 32 -6.37 4.68 2.65
C PHE A 32 -5.48 3.51 3.02
N ASN A 33 -4.47 3.78 3.83
CA ASN A 33 -3.46 2.81 4.21
C ASN A 33 -3.63 2.45 5.68
N PHE A 34 -3.60 1.16 5.98
CA PHE A 34 -3.82 0.64 7.31
C PHE A 34 -2.74 -0.37 7.68
N GLU A 35 -2.46 -0.45 8.97
CA GLU A 35 -1.67 -1.54 9.55
C GLU A 35 -2.39 -2.14 10.74
N GLY A 36 -2.19 -3.43 10.98
CA GLY A 36 -2.82 -4.08 12.11
C GLY A 36 -2.61 -5.58 12.12
N THR A 37 -3.67 -6.31 12.41
CA THR A 37 -3.63 -7.77 12.59
C THR A 37 -4.80 -8.48 11.92
N LEU A 38 -4.50 -9.63 11.33
CA LEU A 38 -5.43 -10.70 10.94
C LEU A 38 -5.17 -11.90 11.86
N GLY A 39 -6.02 -12.09 12.87
CA GLY A 39 -5.72 -13.01 13.96
C GLY A 39 -4.40 -12.61 14.65
N PRO A 40 -3.44 -13.53 14.86
CA PRO A 40 -2.14 -13.21 15.46
C PRO A 40 -1.13 -12.62 14.48
N THR A 41 -1.43 -12.57 13.18
CA THR A 41 -0.46 -12.19 12.15
C THR A 41 -0.60 -10.71 11.83
N ARG A 42 0.52 -9.99 11.71
CA ARG A 42 0.53 -8.59 11.23
C ARG A 42 0.14 -8.51 9.76
N VAL A 43 -0.58 -7.45 9.42
CA VAL A 43 -0.99 -7.15 8.04
C VAL A 43 -0.90 -5.66 7.77
N GLY A 44 -0.61 -5.32 6.53
CA GLY A 44 -0.85 -3.99 5.97
C GLY A 44 -2.00 -4.07 4.97
N MET A 45 -2.72 -2.98 4.77
CA MET A 45 -3.85 -2.94 3.84
C MET A 45 -3.95 -1.58 3.19
N THR A 46 -4.02 -1.58 1.86
CA THR A 46 -4.15 -0.39 1.03
C THR A 46 -5.49 -0.48 0.32
N LEU A 47 -6.36 0.51 0.55
CA LEU A 47 -7.69 0.58 -0.04
C LEU A 47 -7.80 1.85 -0.90
N VAL A 48 -7.98 1.65 -2.19
CA VAL A 48 -8.35 2.69 -3.14
C VAL A 48 -9.86 2.67 -3.31
N VAL A 49 -10.52 3.77 -2.97
CA VAL A 49 -11.98 3.92 -2.97
C VAL A 49 -12.39 4.87 -4.07
N GLN A 50 -13.28 4.42 -4.96
CA GLN A 50 -13.85 5.22 -6.04
C GLN A 50 -15.36 4.96 -6.11
N ASP A 51 -16.18 6.01 -6.02
CA ASP A 51 -17.65 5.90 -6.06
C ASP A 51 -18.22 4.87 -5.06
N GLY A 52 -17.62 4.80 -3.86
CA GLY A 52 -18.00 3.83 -2.83
C GLY A 52 -17.65 2.37 -3.14
N LYS A 53 -16.85 2.13 -4.18
CA LYS A 53 -16.29 0.81 -4.55
C LYS A 53 -14.82 0.74 -4.23
N ILE A 54 -14.36 -0.46 -3.93
CA ILE A 54 -12.94 -0.76 -3.78
C ILE A 54 -12.37 -1.04 -5.16
N ALA A 55 -11.47 -0.17 -5.61
CA ALA A 55 -10.83 -0.19 -6.92
C ALA A 55 -9.40 -0.73 -6.84
N ALA A 56 -8.85 -1.14 -7.98
CA ALA A 56 -7.41 -1.41 -8.05
C ALA A 56 -6.62 -0.10 -7.84
N PRO A 57 -5.41 -0.15 -7.24
CA PRO A 57 -4.66 -1.34 -6.82
C PRO A 57 -4.87 -1.78 -5.35
N SER A 58 -6.10 -1.74 -4.82
CA SER A 58 -6.37 -2.19 -3.44
C SER A 58 -5.87 -3.62 -3.16
N HIS A 59 -5.24 -3.82 -2.01
CA HIS A 59 -4.67 -5.10 -1.60
C HIS A 59 -4.46 -5.15 -0.08
N TYR A 60 -4.16 -6.34 0.44
CA TYR A 60 -3.59 -6.49 1.78
C TYR A 60 -2.35 -7.36 1.74
N PHE A 61 -1.37 -6.98 2.54
CA PHE A 61 -0.13 -7.72 2.71
C PHE A 61 -0.22 -8.63 3.91
N TYR A 62 -0.03 -9.92 3.69
CA TYR A 62 0.00 -10.90 4.77
C TYR A 62 1.43 -11.25 5.16
N GLN A 63 1.91 -10.69 6.28
CA GLN A 63 3.33 -10.76 6.69
C GLN A 63 3.88 -12.19 6.71
N LYS A 64 3.07 -13.18 7.11
CA LYS A 64 3.50 -14.58 7.15
C LYS A 64 3.90 -15.15 5.77
N HIS A 65 3.31 -14.63 4.70
CA HIS A 65 3.56 -15.11 3.33
C HIS A 65 4.32 -14.09 2.47
N LEU A 66 4.49 -12.86 2.98
CA LEU A 66 5.16 -11.76 2.28
C LEU A 66 4.60 -11.57 0.88
N THR A 67 3.29 -11.38 0.81
CA THR A 67 2.58 -11.28 -0.47
C THR A 67 1.40 -10.35 -0.33
N ASP A 68 1.27 -9.47 -1.32
CA ASP A 68 0.09 -8.66 -1.53
C ASP A 68 -1.00 -9.47 -2.21
N ILE A 69 -2.14 -9.51 -1.54
CA ILE A 69 -3.32 -10.22 -2.00
C ILE A 69 -4.31 -9.14 -2.44
N PRO A 70 -4.65 -9.08 -3.75
CA PRO A 70 -5.50 -8.02 -4.27
C PRO A 70 -6.91 -8.12 -3.68
N LEU A 71 -7.54 -6.97 -3.53
CA LEU A 71 -8.85 -6.82 -2.92
C LEU A 71 -9.82 -6.13 -3.89
N THR A 72 -11.07 -6.59 -3.83
CA THR A 72 -12.22 -5.94 -4.47
C THR A 72 -13.37 -5.87 -3.48
N GLY A 73 -14.34 -4.98 -3.68
CA GLY A 73 -15.36 -4.80 -2.65
C GLY A 73 -16.22 -3.54 -2.77
N ASP A 74 -16.94 -3.28 -1.69
CA ASP A 74 -17.83 -2.13 -1.50
C ASP A 74 -17.51 -1.45 -0.17
N ALA A 75 -17.61 -0.12 -0.17
CA ALA A 75 -17.36 0.73 0.98
C ALA A 75 -18.51 1.69 1.31
N ALA A 76 -19.66 1.59 0.63
CA ALA A 76 -20.73 2.60 0.70
C ALA A 76 -21.52 2.57 2.03
N LYS A 77 -21.57 1.43 2.72
CA LYS A 77 -22.35 1.23 3.97
C LYS A 77 -21.56 0.50 5.06
N GLY A 78 -20.24 0.50 4.94
CA GLY A 78 -19.32 -0.40 5.64
C GLY A 78 -18.37 -1.03 4.62
N VAL A 79 -17.27 -1.62 5.09
CA VAL A 79 -16.20 -2.11 4.22
C VAL A 79 -16.31 -3.62 4.07
N THR A 80 -16.73 -4.08 2.90
CA THR A 80 -16.78 -5.50 2.54
C THR A 80 -15.77 -5.78 1.44
N LEU A 81 -14.84 -6.71 1.68
CA LEU A 81 -13.73 -7.00 0.78
C LEU A 81 -13.71 -8.48 0.43
N THR A 82 -13.26 -8.81 -0.77
CA THR A 82 -13.09 -10.18 -1.25
C THR A 82 -11.70 -10.33 -1.85
N GLU A 83 -11.01 -11.41 -1.45
CA GLU A 83 -9.76 -11.84 -2.06
C GLU A 83 -10.01 -12.91 -3.15
N PRO A 84 -9.13 -13.05 -4.15
CA PRO A 84 -9.29 -14.07 -5.21
C PRO A 84 -9.40 -15.51 -4.71
N GLY A 85 -8.83 -15.80 -3.54
CA GLY A 85 -8.90 -17.12 -2.88
C GLY A 85 -10.28 -17.47 -2.31
N GLY A 86 -11.21 -16.51 -2.27
CA GLY A 86 -12.58 -16.68 -1.77
C GLY A 86 -12.77 -16.30 -0.30
N GLY A 87 -11.73 -15.83 0.39
CA GLY A 87 -11.88 -15.19 1.70
C GLY A 87 -12.57 -13.83 1.59
N THR A 88 -13.34 -13.49 2.63
CA THR A 88 -14.09 -12.24 2.69
C THR A 88 -13.83 -11.50 3.98
N PHE A 89 -13.74 -10.18 3.91
CA PHE A 89 -13.67 -9.29 5.05
C PHE A 89 -15.02 -8.60 5.24
N ALA A 90 -15.50 -8.56 6.48
CA ALA A 90 -16.61 -7.73 6.91
C ALA A 90 -16.10 -6.78 7.99
N LEU A 91 -15.87 -5.52 7.61
CA LEU A 91 -15.20 -4.52 8.44
C LEU A 91 -16.10 -3.32 8.73
N GLN A 92 -15.91 -2.76 9.91
CA GLN A 92 -16.58 -1.58 10.43
C GLN A 92 -15.52 -0.53 10.78
N PHE A 93 -15.85 0.74 10.57
CA PHE A 93 -15.01 1.84 10.99
C PHE A 93 -14.86 1.89 12.52
N LYS A 94 -13.63 2.14 12.96
CA LYS A 94 -13.26 2.37 14.36
C LYS A 94 -13.15 3.87 14.58
N GLY A 95 -13.95 4.42 15.50
CA GLY A 95 -13.88 5.83 15.88
C GLY A 95 -12.86 6.08 16.99
N ASN A 96 -12.51 7.36 17.21
CA ASN A 96 -11.68 7.78 18.35
C ASN A 96 -12.51 8.13 19.60
N GLY A 97 -13.84 8.00 19.53
CA GLY A 97 -14.77 8.31 20.62
C GLY A 97 -15.24 9.77 20.67
N SER A 98 -14.74 10.64 19.78
CA SER A 98 -15.17 12.06 19.68
C SER A 98 -16.25 12.31 18.64
N ASN A 99 -16.59 11.30 17.82
CA ASN A 99 -17.52 11.40 16.69
C ASN A 99 -19.01 11.54 17.10
N GLY A 100 -19.34 11.41 18.39
CA GLY A 100 -20.73 11.52 18.85
C GLY A 100 -21.66 10.50 18.18
N SER A 101 -22.72 10.99 17.53
CA SER A 101 -23.69 10.18 16.77
C SER A 101 -23.45 10.17 15.26
N ASP A 102 -22.40 10.85 14.79
CA ASP A 102 -22.13 10.97 13.36
C ASP A 102 -21.70 9.59 12.81
N PRO A 103 -22.20 9.18 11.63
CA PRO A 103 -21.74 7.97 10.99
C PRO A 103 -20.23 8.04 10.71
N LEU A 104 -19.54 6.94 11.00
CA LEU A 104 -18.12 6.83 10.69
C LEU A 104 -17.90 6.58 9.19
N THR A 105 -16.89 7.23 8.65
CA THR A 105 -16.39 7.15 7.28
C THR A 105 -14.88 6.96 7.31
N PHE A 106 -14.23 6.86 6.15
CA PHE A 106 -12.76 6.87 6.12
C PHE A 106 -12.18 8.14 6.75
N ASP A 107 -12.73 9.32 6.41
CA ASP A 107 -12.21 10.64 6.84
C ASP A 107 -12.23 10.88 8.35
N ASN A 108 -13.18 10.29 9.06
CA ASN A 108 -13.39 10.55 10.49
C ASN A 108 -13.13 9.32 11.38
N SER A 109 -12.65 8.23 10.80
CA SER A 109 -12.24 7.02 11.52
C SER A 109 -10.76 7.03 11.88
N VAL A 110 -10.38 6.15 12.81
CA VAL A 110 -8.98 5.87 13.15
C VAL A 110 -8.56 4.47 12.74
N GLY A 111 -9.40 3.74 12.00
CA GLY A 111 -9.12 2.37 11.62
C GLY A 111 -10.35 1.55 11.25
N LEU A 112 -10.15 0.25 11.10
CA LEU A 112 -11.16 -0.73 10.75
C LEU A 112 -11.08 -1.93 11.71
N THR A 113 -12.23 -2.48 12.08
CA THR A 113 -12.31 -3.71 12.88
C THR A 113 -13.38 -4.64 12.34
N GLY A 114 -13.22 -5.93 12.52
CA GLY A 114 -14.21 -6.90 12.06
C GLY A 114 -13.66 -8.30 11.96
N THR A 115 -14.06 -9.00 10.90
CA THR A 115 -13.74 -10.42 10.73
C THR A 115 -13.36 -10.70 9.29
N TRP A 116 -12.33 -11.52 9.12
CA TRP A 116 -12.07 -12.24 7.87
C TRP A 116 -12.63 -13.65 7.99
N THR A 117 -13.28 -14.13 6.94
CA THR A 117 -13.77 -15.51 6.83
C THR A 117 -13.17 -16.16 5.59
N GLY A 118 -12.39 -17.21 5.79
CA GLY A 118 -11.80 -18.01 4.71
C GLY A 118 -12.84 -18.83 3.96
N LYS A 119 -12.46 -19.32 2.79
CA LYS A 119 -13.29 -20.22 1.96
C LYS A 119 -13.72 -21.50 2.68
N ASP A 120 -12.92 -21.95 3.64
CA ASP A 120 -13.17 -23.10 4.52
C ASP A 120 -14.11 -22.77 5.70
N GLY A 121 -14.56 -21.52 5.83
CA GLY A 121 -15.39 -21.04 6.93
C GLY A 121 -14.61 -20.64 8.18
N LYS A 122 -13.27 -20.72 8.16
CA LYS A 122 -12.46 -20.26 9.29
C LYS A 122 -12.57 -18.74 9.44
N ALA A 123 -12.92 -18.29 10.63
CA ALA A 123 -13.01 -16.87 10.96
C ALA A 123 -11.78 -16.41 11.78
N LEU A 124 -11.25 -15.23 11.45
CA LEU A 124 -10.19 -14.57 12.21
C LEU A 124 -10.58 -13.11 12.49
N PRO A 125 -10.31 -12.59 13.71
CA PRO A 125 -10.55 -11.20 14.00
C PRO A 125 -9.61 -10.30 13.20
N VAL A 126 -10.10 -9.14 12.80
CA VAL A 126 -9.36 -8.10 12.10
C VAL A 126 -9.39 -6.84 12.94
N ALA A 127 -8.22 -6.24 13.15
CA ALA A 127 -8.07 -4.95 13.80
C ALA A 127 -6.98 -4.18 13.05
N LEU A 128 -7.34 -3.04 12.50
CA LEU A 128 -6.51 -2.20 11.64
C LEU A 128 -6.58 -0.77 12.14
N ASP A 129 -5.44 -0.10 12.19
CA ASP A 129 -5.33 1.32 12.49
C ASP A 129 -4.94 2.07 11.21
N LEU A 130 -5.58 3.22 11.00
CA LEU A 130 -5.28 4.08 9.85
C LEU A 130 -3.86 4.64 9.99
N THR A 131 -3.11 4.59 8.91
CA THR A 131 -1.77 5.16 8.81
C THR A 131 -1.80 6.41 7.94
N GLY A 132 -0.89 7.35 8.21
CA GLY A 132 -0.82 8.64 7.50
C GLY A 132 -0.01 8.61 6.20
N ASN A 133 0.42 7.43 5.73
CA ASN A 133 1.18 7.33 4.49
C ASN A 133 0.23 7.57 3.32
N ALA A 134 0.62 8.40 2.35
CA ALA A 134 -0.13 8.55 1.10
C ALA A 134 0.27 7.44 0.13
N GLY A 135 -0.73 6.72 -0.40
CA GLY A 135 -0.53 5.71 -1.46
C GLY A 135 -1.01 6.21 -2.82
N PRO A 136 -0.88 5.39 -3.88
CA PRO A 136 -1.44 5.68 -5.20
C PRO A 136 -2.94 5.96 -5.11
N THR A 137 -3.38 7.02 -5.79
CA THR A 137 -4.78 7.48 -5.79
C THR A 137 -5.45 7.30 -7.14
N ALA A 138 -4.69 7.18 -8.24
CA ALA A 138 -5.26 7.02 -9.57
C ALA A 138 -4.83 5.72 -10.26
N PRO A 139 -5.65 5.17 -11.18
CA PRO A 139 -5.26 4.05 -12.03
C PRO A 139 -3.97 4.36 -12.80
N GLY A 140 -2.96 3.51 -12.64
CA GLY A 140 -1.66 3.66 -13.31
C GLY A 140 -0.61 4.42 -12.49
N GLU A 141 -0.99 5.08 -11.40
CA GLU A 141 -0.03 5.53 -10.39
C GLU A 141 0.58 4.32 -9.69
N ARG A 142 1.86 4.42 -9.35
CA ARG A 142 2.63 3.35 -8.71
C ARG A 142 3.26 3.88 -7.43
N TRP A 143 3.36 3.02 -6.43
CA TRP A 143 3.83 3.39 -5.10
C TRP A 143 5.26 3.94 -5.13
N TYR A 144 6.13 3.34 -5.95
CA TYR A 144 7.54 3.70 -6.03
C TYR A 144 7.91 4.43 -7.33
N GLN A 145 6.95 5.09 -7.99
CA GLN A 145 7.16 5.71 -9.31
C GLN A 145 8.28 6.76 -9.34
N ASP A 146 8.45 7.51 -8.25
CA ASP A 146 9.48 8.55 -8.13
C ASP A 146 10.84 8.00 -7.66
N LEU A 147 10.87 6.74 -7.21
CA LEU A 147 12.06 6.07 -6.71
C LEU A 147 12.72 5.20 -7.78
N THR A 148 11.93 4.46 -8.57
CA THR A 148 12.44 3.45 -9.49
C THR A 148 11.56 3.28 -10.74
N SER A 149 12.21 2.90 -11.85
CA SER A 149 11.53 2.52 -13.09
C SER A 149 11.05 1.06 -13.10
N GLU A 150 11.48 0.25 -12.15
CA GLU A 150 10.98 -1.11 -11.95
C GLU A 150 9.54 -1.10 -11.44
N SER A 151 8.80 -2.19 -11.64
CA SER A 151 7.46 -2.34 -11.06
C SER A 151 7.53 -2.41 -9.53
N ASP A 152 6.44 -2.02 -8.86
CA ASP A 152 6.37 -2.02 -7.39
C ASP A 152 6.63 -3.43 -6.84
N ALA A 153 6.04 -4.46 -7.44
CA ALA A 153 6.29 -5.85 -7.08
C ALA A 153 7.77 -6.27 -7.24
N ALA A 154 8.48 -5.77 -8.25
CA ALA A 154 9.90 -6.08 -8.45
C ALA A 154 10.78 -5.37 -7.41
N PHE A 155 10.46 -4.11 -7.10
CA PHE A 155 11.11 -3.36 -6.04
C PHE A 155 10.90 -4.01 -4.67
N GLU A 156 9.66 -4.34 -4.33
CA GLU A 156 9.32 -4.98 -3.06
C GLU A 156 9.90 -6.38 -2.93
N ALA A 157 10.05 -7.13 -4.03
CA ALA A 157 10.77 -8.39 -3.99
C ALA A 157 12.23 -8.23 -3.51
N LYS A 158 12.90 -7.11 -3.82
CA LYS A 158 14.23 -6.80 -3.27
C LYS A 158 14.17 -6.50 -1.78
N VAL A 159 13.20 -5.68 -1.36
CA VAL A 159 12.98 -5.34 0.07
C VAL A 159 12.71 -6.61 0.88
N GLN A 160 11.80 -7.45 0.41
CA GLN A 160 11.42 -8.71 1.03
C GLN A 160 12.58 -9.71 0.99
N GLY A 161 13.38 -9.74 -0.07
CA GLY A 161 14.60 -10.53 -0.17
C GLY A 161 15.62 -10.16 0.91
N PHE A 162 15.89 -8.86 1.09
CA PHE A 162 16.74 -8.37 2.19
C PHE A 162 16.15 -8.76 3.55
N TYR A 163 14.87 -8.45 3.77
CA TYR A 163 14.18 -8.73 5.02
C TYR A 163 14.26 -10.21 5.40
N THR A 164 13.90 -11.11 4.49
CA THR A 164 13.88 -12.56 4.73
C THR A 164 15.26 -13.12 5.03
N THR A 165 16.28 -12.72 4.26
CA THR A 165 17.65 -13.20 4.46
C THR A 165 18.24 -12.70 5.77
N VAL A 166 18.00 -11.45 6.15
CA VAL A 166 18.41 -10.91 7.46
C VAL A 166 17.71 -11.64 8.61
N MET A 167 16.39 -11.82 8.54
CA MET A 167 15.62 -12.52 9.56
C MET A 167 16.01 -14.00 9.69
N ALA A 168 16.50 -14.63 8.61
CA ALA A 168 17.02 -15.98 8.61
C ALA A 168 18.50 -16.09 9.06
N GLY A 169 19.20 -14.97 9.23
CA GLY A 169 20.64 -14.96 9.49
C GLY A 169 21.50 -15.35 8.27
N ASP A 170 20.92 -15.34 7.07
CA ASP A 170 21.62 -15.62 5.82
C ASP A 170 22.43 -14.40 5.37
N ARG A 171 23.66 -14.33 5.87
CA ARG A 171 24.58 -13.21 5.63
C ARG A 171 24.94 -13.04 4.17
N ALA A 172 25.13 -14.15 3.46
CA ALA A 172 25.48 -14.13 2.04
C ALA A 172 24.27 -13.73 1.18
N GLY A 173 23.09 -14.24 1.50
CA GLY A 173 21.84 -13.85 0.87
C GLY A 173 21.55 -12.36 1.03
N ALA A 174 21.66 -11.83 2.24
CA ALA A 174 21.38 -10.42 2.54
C ALA A 174 22.30 -9.47 1.78
N ALA A 175 23.58 -9.83 1.61
CA ALA A 175 24.53 -9.00 0.88
C ALA A 175 24.15 -8.79 -0.60
N ASN A 176 23.33 -9.65 -1.20
CA ASN A 176 22.86 -9.49 -2.59
C ASN A 176 21.84 -8.35 -2.75
N PHE A 177 21.26 -7.89 -1.65
CA PHE A 177 20.26 -6.81 -1.65
C PHE A 177 20.81 -5.49 -1.12
N VAL A 178 22.12 -5.41 -0.88
CA VAL A 178 22.80 -4.22 -0.36
C VAL A 178 23.49 -3.48 -1.51
N HIS A 179 23.23 -2.18 -1.61
CA HIS A 179 23.99 -1.31 -2.48
C HIS A 179 25.24 -0.80 -1.73
N PHE A 180 26.39 -1.38 -2.06
CA PHE A 180 27.66 -0.91 -1.50
C PHE A 180 28.16 0.34 -2.22
N PRO A 181 28.77 1.29 -1.49
CA PRO A 181 29.03 1.26 -0.05
C PRO A 181 27.79 1.59 0.82
N LEU A 182 27.50 0.70 1.76
CA LEU A 182 26.41 0.81 2.72
C LEU A 182 26.79 1.74 3.87
N THR A 183 25.88 2.64 4.23
CA THR A 183 25.98 3.47 5.43
C THR A 183 25.28 2.78 6.61
N VAL A 184 25.97 2.64 7.73
CA VAL A 184 25.38 2.10 8.96
C VAL A 184 25.47 3.14 10.06
N ASN A 185 24.33 3.58 10.56
CA ASN A 185 24.24 4.50 11.69
C ASN A 185 24.14 3.66 12.97
N VAL A 186 25.26 3.53 13.69
CA VAL A 186 25.33 2.76 14.94
C VAL A 186 24.77 3.60 16.09
N THR A 187 25.15 4.87 16.12
CA THR A 187 24.59 5.89 17.01
C THR A 187 24.53 7.22 16.27
N ALA A 188 23.99 8.27 16.89
CA ALA A 188 24.01 9.63 16.32
C ALA A 188 25.43 10.19 16.06
N LYS A 189 26.48 9.57 16.61
CA LYS A 189 27.89 10.01 16.45
C LYS A 189 28.77 8.96 15.79
N GLU A 190 28.29 7.72 15.66
CA GLU A 190 29.06 6.61 15.14
C GLU A 190 28.39 6.08 13.87
N HIS A 191 29.12 6.24 12.77
CA HIS A 191 28.71 5.77 11.45
C HIS A 191 29.79 4.85 10.89
N LEU A 192 29.37 3.73 10.33
CA LEU A 192 30.26 2.84 9.59
C LEU A 192 29.95 2.96 8.10
N ARG A 193 31.01 2.89 7.29
CA ARG A 193 30.89 2.74 5.85
C ARG A 193 31.35 1.34 5.49
N ILE A 194 30.40 0.48 5.16
CA ILE A 194 30.65 -0.91 4.77
C ILE A 194 30.79 -0.93 3.25
N THR A 195 31.94 -1.36 2.73
CA THR A 195 32.24 -1.26 1.29
C THR A 195 32.14 -2.60 0.56
N SER A 196 31.91 -3.70 1.27
CA SER A 196 31.85 -5.03 0.66
C SER A 196 31.00 -6.02 1.48
N PRO A 197 30.56 -7.14 0.86
CA PRO A 197 29.92 -8.25 1.56
C PRO A 197 30.76 -8.80 2.72
N ASP A 198 32.08 -8.91 2.57
CA ASP A 198 32.96 -9.40 3.64
C ASP A 198 32.96 -8.47 4.86
N GLN A 199 32.96 -7.16 4.63
CA GLN A 199 32.86 -6.18 5.72
C GLN A 199 31.47 -6.22 6.38
N LEU A 200 30.40 -6.41 5.60
CA LEU A 200 29.05 -6.58 6.15
C LEU A 200 28.99 -7.81 7.06
N ASN A 201 29.53 -8.94 6.59
CA ASN A 201 29.60 -10.17 7.37
C ASN A 201 30.42 -10.00 8.66
N ALA A 202 31.56 -9.30 8.59
CA ALA A 202 32.39 -9.02 9.76
C ALA A 202 31.69 -8.14 10.82
N HIS A 203 30.74 -7.30 10.41
CA HIS A 203 29.96 -6.42 11.29
C HIS A 203 28.54 -6.92 11.57
N TRP A 204 28.18 -8.12 11.12
CA TRP A 204 26.81 -8.61 11.12
C TRP A 204 26.10 -8.45 12.47
N ASP A 205 26.72 -8.96 13.54
CA ASP A 205 26.10 -8.98 14.88
C ASP A 205 26.06 -7.58 15.53
N LYS A 206 26.88 -6.63 15.03
CA LYS A 206 26.83 -5.22 15.42
C LYS A 206 25.70 -4.46 14.71
N ILE A 207 25.37 -4.86 13.49
CA ILE A 207 24.35 -4.22 12.65
C ILE A 207 22.96 -4.78 12.99
N PHE A 208 22.83 -6.11 12.92
CA PHE A 208 21.58 -6.85 13.11
C PHE A 208 21.48 -7.39 14.52
N THR A 209 21.40 -6.48 15.49
CA THR A 209 21.27 -6.82 16.90
C THR A 209 19.92 -7.52 17.17
N PRO A 210 19.76 -8.19 18.33
CA PRO A 210 18.46 -8.72 18.74
C PRO A 210 17.34 -7.68 18.78
N ALA A 211 17.65 -6.43 19.18
CA ALA A 211 16.69 -5.33 19.20
C ALA A 211 16.27 -4.93 17.77
N TRP A 212 17.23 -4.85 16.85
CA TRP A 212 16.95 -4.60 15.43
C TRP A 212 16.07 -5.69 14.83
N LEU A 213 16.41 -6.97 15.04
CA LEU A 213 15.64 -8.11 14.54
C LEU A 213 14.21 -8.14 15.12
N LYS A 214 14.06 -7.80 16.40
CA LYS A 214 12.75 -7.68 17.04
C LYS A 214 11.89 -6.59 16.40
N GLN A 215 12.46 -5.41 16.16
CA GLN A 215 11.74 -4.30 15.52
C GLN A 215 11.41 -4.64 14.05
N ALA A 216 12.37 -5.18 13.31
CA ALA A 216 12.16 -5.65 11.94
C ALA A 216 11.04 -6.71 11.87
N GLY A 217 10.98 -7.64 12.82
CA GLY A 217 9.91 -8.64 12.92
C GLY A 217 8.50 -8.06 13.08
N THR A 218 8.36 -6.79 13.42
CA THR A 218 7.06 -6.08 13.47
C THR A 218 6.78 -5.21 12.24
N ALA A 219 7.78 -5.02 11.38
CA ALA A 219 7.68 -4.26 10.15
C ALA A 219 6.97 -5.08 9.05
N LEU A 220 6.47 -4.35 8.07
CA LEU A 220 5.82 -4.89 6.88
C LEU A 220 6.65 -4.44 5.65
N PRO A 221 7.36 -5.36 4.97
CA PRO A 221 8.18 -5.03 3.80
C PRO A 221 7.35 -4.88 2.51
N HIS A 222 6.35 -4.01 2.53
CA HIS A 222 5.53 -3.57 1.39
C HIS A 222 5.03 -2.15 1.65
N ASP A 223 4.57 -1.45 0.61
CA ASP A 223 4.00 -0.10 0.66
C ASP A 223 4.80 0.83 1.59
N LEU A 224 6.12 0.82 1.41
CA LEU A 224 7.05 1.54 2.27
C LEU A 224 6.94 3.04 2.04
N ALA A 225 6.97 3.82 3.12
CA ALA A 225 7.04 5.27 3.02
C ALA A 225 8.31 5.69 2.27
N VAL A 226 8.14 6.53 1.24
CA VAL A 226 9.26 7.14 0.51
C VAL A 226 9.58 8.48 1.16
N ILE A 227 10.78 8.59 1.72
CA ILE A 227 11.29 9.77 2.44
C ILE A 227 12.63 10.14 1.82
N ASP A 228 12.78 11.40 1.40
CA ASP A 228 14.01 11.93 0.78
C ASP A 228 14.57 11.05 -0.36
N GLY A 229 13.67 10.47 -1.17
CA GLY A 229 14.04 9.63 -2.31
C GLY A 229 14.51 8.22 -1.93
N MET A 230 14.14 7.72 -0.75
CA MET A 230 14.39 6.33 -0.34
C MET A 230 13.15 5.71 0.32
N ALA A 231 12.91 4.43 0.08
CA ALA A 231 11.86 3.67 0.76
C ALA A 231 12.35 3.21 2.14
N ALA A 232 11.60 3.49 3.20
CA ALA A 232 11.97 3.18 4.58
C ALA A 232 11.29 1.90 5.09
N LEU A 233 12.07 0.87 5.42
CA LEU A 233 11.60 -0.35 6.07
C LEU A 233 11.52 -0.15 7.59
N GLY A 234 10.39 -0.53 8.18
CA GLY A 234 10.08 -0.19 9.56
C GLY A 234 10.13 1.32 9.76
N SER A 235 10.03 1.82 10.98
CA SER A 235 10.16 3.26 11.26
C SER A 235 11.62 3.77 11.07
N GLY A 236 12.20 3.56 9.88
CA GLY A 236 13.56 3.92 9.50
C GLY A 236 14.64 2.90 9.88
N LEU A 237 14.34 1.61 9.97
CA LEU A 237 15.36 0.59 10.28
C LEU A 237 16.36 0.41 9.14
N ALA A 238 15.87 0.47 7.91
CA ALA A 238 16.68 0.42 6.69
C ALA A 238 16.05 1.29 5.61
N TYR A 239 16.89 1.89 4.76
CA TYR A 239 16.47 2.73 3.64
C TYR A 239 16.97 2.12 2.33
N PHE A 240 16.07 2.06 1.36
CA PHE A 240 16.29 1.45 0.06
C PHE A 240 16.24 2.52 -1.04
N SER A 241 17.25 2.51 -1.90
CA SER A 241 17.18 3.14 -3.22
C SER A 241 16.71 2.13 -4.27
N ASP A 242 16.66 2.54 -5.54
CA ASP A 242 16.40 1.66 -6.69
C ASP A 242 17.38 0.46 -6.77
N LYS A 243 18.57 0.58 -6.18
CA LYS A 243 19.64 -0.43 -6.21
C LYS A 243 19.63 -1.41 -5.04
N GLY A 244 18.93 -1.10 -3.95
CA GLY A 244 18.92 -1.92 -2.73
C GLY A 244 19.12 -1.09 -1.47
N VAL A 245 19.50 -1.75 -0.37
CA VAL A 245 19.72 -1.07 0.92
C VAL A 245 20.96 -0.18 0.85
N GLU A 246 20.79 1.09 1.17
CA GLU A 246 21.89 2.07 1.22
C GLU A 246 22.18 2.57 2.64
N THR A 247 21.18 2.52 3.54
CA THR A 247 21.35 2.92 4.94
C THR A 247 20.69 1.92 5.88
N ILE A 248 21.37 1.56 6.97
CA ILE A 248 20.80 0.83 8.10
C ILE A 248 20.97 1.66 9.37
N ASN A 249 19.89 1.82 10.13
CA ASN A 249 19.94 2.36 11.49
C ASN A 249 19.97 1.19 12.47
N VAL A 250 21.05 1.08 13.24
CA VAL A 250 21.16 0.06 14.28
C VAL A 250 20.22 0.43 15.42
N SER A 251 19.51 -0.57 15.94
CA SER A 251 18.74 -0.45 17.17
C SER A 251 19.43 -1.25 18.27
N THR A 252 19.56 -0.71 19.48
CA THR A 252 20.22 -1.40 20.62
C THR A 252 19.33 -1.57 21.84
N ASP A 253 18.12 -1.00 21.83
CA ASP A 253 17.22 -0.89 22.98
C ASP A 253 15.91 -1.69 22.78
#